data_AF-A0A7S3J343-F1
#
_entry.id   AF-A0A7S3J343-F1
#
_cell.length_a   1.000
_cell.length_b   1.000
_cell.length_c   1.000
_cell.angle_alpha   90.00
_cell.angle_beta   90.00
_cell.angle_gamma   90.00
#
_symmetry.space_group_name_H-M   'P 1'
#
loop_
_entity.id
_entity.type
_entity.pdbx_description
1 polymer ?
#
loop_
_entity_poly.entity_id
_entity_poly.type
_entity_poly.pdbx_seq_one_letter_code
_entity_poly.pdbx_strand_id
1 'polypeptide(L)'
;LKMSLESQFDDLLVNMTTQLGKGCPGLLNQVFGFLQRRTDFYYEMEPEDKMGFPPGIAEQMVFQHFKKFQDIHYKKFPPKEGLVERWQEYNKQMREKAQTKTQKTSESKVEEIKEETTEETPGI
;
A
#
# COMPACT_ATOMS: atom_id res chain seq x y z
N LEU A 1 -10.28 11.71 36.90
CA LEU A 1 -11.17 10.93 36.00
C LEU A 1 -10.36 9.73 35.51
N LYS A 2 -10.80 8.48 35.71
CA LYS A 2 -10.06 7.30 35.22
C LYS A 2 -10.27 7.18 33.71
N MET A 3 -9.21 7.24 32.91
CA MET A 3 -9.31 7.01 31.47
C MET A 3 -9.81 5.60 31.18
N SER A 4 -10.64 5.44 30.15
CA SER A 4 -11.07 4.11 29.70
C SER A 4 -9.85 3.30 29.24
N LEU A 5 -9.96 1.97 29.30
CA LEU A 5 -8.89 1.10 28.83
C LEU A 5 -8.64 1.28 27.32
N GLU A 6 -9.70 1.51 26.55
CA GLU A 6 -9.63 1.84 25.11
C GLU A 6 -8.80 3.11 24.87
N SER A 7 -9.08 4.18 25.62
CA SER A 7 -8.34 5.44 25.48
C SER A 7 -6.85 5.28 25.83
N GLN A 8 -6.51 4.42 26.78
CA GLN A 8 -5.10 4.14 27.11
C GLN A 8 -4.39 3.39 25.99
N PHE A 9 -5.07 2.44 25.33
CA PHE A 9 -4.52 1.75 24.18
C PHE A 9 -4.40 2.67 22.96
N ASP A 10 -5.37 3.55 22.73
CA ASP A 10 -5.32 4.54 21.67
C ASP A 10 -4.08 5.44 21.81
N ASP A 11 -3.82 5.96 23.01
CA ASP A 11 -2.64 6.78 23.30
C ASP A 11 -1.33 6.01 23.03
N LEU A 12 -1.27 4.73 23.42
CA LEU A 12 -0.11 3.88 23.16
C LEU A 12 0.11 3.67 21.64
N LEU A 13 -0.96 3.39 20.90
CA LEU A 13 -0.91 3.18 19.45
C LEU A 13 -0.52 4.46 18.70
N VAL A 14 -1.01 5.62 19.14
CA VAL A 14 -0.62 6.93 18.60
C VAL A 14 0.87 7.18 18.83
N ASN A 15 1.36 6.91 20.04
CA ASN A 15 2.78 7.06 20.38
C ASN A 15 3.66 6.13 19.54
N MET A 16 3.26 4.88 19.35
CA MET A 16 3.98 3.92 18.52
C MET A 16 4.00 4.36 17.04
N THR A 17 2.86 4.81 16.52
CA THR A 17 2.72 5.29 15.14
C THR A 17 3.63 6.49 14.89
N THR A 18 3.72 7.41 15.85
CA THR A 18 4.57 8.60 15.79
C THR A 18 6.04 8.22 15.74
N GLN A 19 6.48 7.29 16.59
CA GLN A 19 7.88 6.84 16.63
C GLN A 19 8.32 6.12 15.34
N LEU A 20 7.44 5.38 14.70
CA LEU A 20 7.76 4.62 13.48
C LEU A 20 7.88 5.50 12.22
N GLY A 21 7.43 6.76 12.25
CA GLY A 21 7.62 7.75 11.18
C GLY A 21 6.90 7.47 9.86
N LYS A 22 6.16 6.36 9.74
CA LYS A 22 5.48 5.90 8.51
C LYS A 22 3.95 5.83 8.62
N GLY A 23 3.37 6.42 9.67
CA GLY A 23 1.92 6.38 9.90
C GLY A 23 1.37 4.95 10.01
N CYS A 24 0.14 4.73 9.54
CA CYS A 24 -0.54 3.43 9.62
C CYS A 24 0.25 2.28 8.95
N PRO A 25 0.87 2.44 7.76
CA PRO A 25 1.71 1.39 7.18
C PRO A 25 2.87 0.96 8.10
N GLY A 26 3.51 1.91 8.77
CA GLY A 26 4.57 1.63 9.75
C GLY A 26 4.06 0.83 10.93
N LEU A 27 2.94 1.27 11.51
CA LEU A 27 2.29 0.59 12.63
C LEU A 27 1.92 -0.85 12.27
N LEU A 28 1.25 -1.05 11.13
CA LEU A 28 0.85 -2.39 10.66
C LEU A 28 2.05 -3.30 10.46
N ASN A 29 3.12 -2.79 9.83
CA ASN A 29 4.36 -3.55 9.67
C ASN A 29 4.95 -3.96 11.02
N GLN A 30 4.90 -3.10 12.03
CA GLN A 30 5.37 -3.42 13.37
C GLN A 30 4.49 -4.46 14.06
N VAL A 31 3.16 -4.36 13.94
CA VAL A 31 2.20 -5.33 14.50
C VAL A 31 2.41 -6.70 13.87
N PHE A 32 2.42 -6.80 12.54
CA PHE A 32 2.65 -8.09 11.86
C PHE A 32 4.05 -8.65 12.11
N GLY A 33 5.06 -7.78 12.20
CA GLY A 33 6.40 -8.19 12.62
C GLY A 33 6.46 -8.71 14.06
N PHE A 34 5.68 -8.13 14.98
CA PHE A 34 5.55 -8.64 16.34
C PHE A 34 4.90 -10.02 16.37
N LEU A 35 3.77 -10.19 15.66
CA LEU A 35 3.10 -11.49 15.53
C LEU A 35 4.05 -12.55 14.95
N GLN A 36 4.89 -12.18 13.98
CA GLN A 36 5.87 -13.09 13.40
C GLN A 36 6.98 -13.52 14.36
N ARG A 37 7.48 -12.62 15.21
CA ARG A 37 8.66 -12.89 16.07
C ARG A 37 8.32 -13.41 17.46
N ARG A 38 7.11 -13.12 17.95
CA ARG A 38 6.77 -13.23 19.38
C ARG A 38 5.53 -14.06 19.65
N THR A 39 4.85 -14.54 18.62
CA THR A 39 3.68 -15.41 18.76
C THR A 39 3.75 -16.56 17.77
N ASP A 40 2.83 -17.50 17.88
CA ASP A 40 2.62 -18.63 16.99
C ASP A 40 1.69 -18.28 15.81
N PHE A 41 1.44 -16.99 15.57
CA PHE A 41 0.40 -16.54 14.63
C PHE A 41 0.56 -17.04 13.20
N TYR A 42 1.81 -17.23 12.77
CA TYR A 42 2.15 -17.73 11.43
C TYR A 42 2.53 -19.21 11.41
N TYR A 43 2.42 -19.91 12.53
CA TYR A 43 2.67 -21.35 12.58
C TYR A 43 1.43 -22.10 12.09
N GLU A 44 1.59 -22.93 11.07
CA GLU A 44 0.53 -23.82 10.61
C GLU A 44 0.47 -25.05 11.52
N MET A 45 -0.70 -25.28 12.11
CA MET A 45 -0.90 -26.37 13.06
C MET A 45 -1.21 -27.68 12.34
N GLU A 46 -0.58 -28.77 12.78
CA GLU A 46 -1.03 -30.12 12.49
C GLU A 46 -2.24 -30.50 13.38
N PRO A 47 -3.03 -31.54 13.04
CA PRO A 47 -4.25 -31.89 13.77
C PRO A 47 -4.08 -32.14 15.28
N GLU A 48 -2.90 -32.54 15.74
CA GLU A 48 -2.61 -32.82 17.14
C GLU A 48 -1.83 -31.69 17.84
N ASP A 49 -1.45 -30.65 17.10
CA ASP A 49 -0.69 -29.53 17.63
C ASP A 49 -1.55 -28.66 18.57
N LYS A 50 -0.88 -28.06 19.55
CA LYS A 50 -1.49 -27.13 20.51
C LYS A 50 -1.13 -25.66 20.26
N MET A 51 -0.37 -25.38 19.19
CA MET A 51 0.12 -24.06 18.84
C MET A 51 -0.13 -23.75 17.38
N GLY A 52 -0.29 -22.46 17.09
CA GLY A 52 -0.58 -21.95 15.76
C GLY A 52 -2.03 -22.12 15.32
N PHE A 53 -2.22 -22.11 14.00
CA PHE A 53 -3.54 -22.10 13.37
C PHE A 53 -3.60 -23.06 12.19
N PRO A 54 -4.78 -23.62 11.86
CA PRO A 54 -4.92 -24.40 10.63
C PRO A 54 -4.61 -23.54 9.40
N PRO A 55 -4.22 -24.15 8.27
CA PRO A 55 -3.93 -23.42 7.04
C PRO A 55 -5.05 -22.42 6.68
N GLY A 56 -4.67 -21.16 6.47
CA GLY A 56 -5.58 -20.05 6.09
C GLY A 56 -6.36 -19.38 7.22
N ILE A 57 -6.43 -19.96 8.43
CA ILE A 57 -7.23 -19.39 9.53
C ILE A 57 -6.64 -18.07 10.07
N ALA A 58 -5.31 -17.97 10.16
CA ALA A 58 -4.65 -16.74 10.59
C ALA A 58 -4.91 -15.56 9.63
N GLU A 59 -4.84 -15.80 8.32
CA GLU A 59 -5.17 -14.81 7.30
C GLU A 59 -6.65 -14.40 7.38
N GLN A 60 -7.54 -15.39 7.48
CA GLN A 60 -8.97 -15.15 7.62
C GLN A 60 -9.29 -14.31 8.85
N MET A 61 -8.59 -14.52 9.98
CA MET A 61 -8.76 -13.75 11.19
C MET A 61 -8.47 -12.27 10.97
N VAL A 62 -7.37 -11.93 10.29
CA VAL A 62 -7.03 -10.54 9.96
C VAL A 62 -8.11 -9.93 9.05
N PHE A 63 -8.52 -10.67 8.02
CA PHE A 63 -9.55 -10.21 7.08
C PHE A 63 -10.89 -9.94 7.79
N GLN A 64 -11.32 -10.82 8.68
CA GLN A 64 -12.55 -10.66 9.47
C GLN A 64 -12.50 -9.40 10.34
N HIS A 65 -11.38 -9.15 11.03
CA HIS A 65 -11.23 -7.95 11.86
C HIS A 65 -11.25 -6.67 11.01
N PHE A 66 -10.52 -6.67 9.89
CA PHE A 66 -10.56 -5.56 8.95
C PHE A 66 -11.99 -5.28 8.46
N LYS A 67 -12.71 -6.33 8.03
CA LYS A 67 -14.09 -6.20 7.57
C LYS A 67 -15.03 -5.66 8.64
N LYS A 68 -14.94 -6.16 9.87
CA LYS A 68 -15.74 -5.66 11.00
C LYS A 68 -15.61 -4.15 11.16
N PHE A 69 -14.39 -3.62 11.21
CA PHE A 69 -14.18 -2.18 11.41
C PHE A 69 -14.49 -1.35 10.15
N GLN A 70 -14.27 -1.90 8.96
CA GLN A 70 -14.73 -1.30 7.71
C GLN A 70 -16.26 -1.14 7.70
N ASP A 71 -17.01 -2.17 8.09
CA ASP A 71 -18.46 -2.13 8.13
C ASP A 71 -18.99 -1.13 9.17
N ILE A 72 -18.35 -1.05 10.35
CA ILE A 72 -18.65 -0.02 11.36
C ILE A 72 -18.43 1.38 10.77
N HIS A 73 -17.32 1.59 10.06
CA HIS A 73 -17.03 2.86 9.43
C HIS A 73 -18.06 3.21 8.36
N TYR A 74 -18.38 2.29 7.45
CA TYR A 74 -19.32 2.52 6.35
C TYR A 74 -20.76 2.72 6.80
N LYS A 75 -21.17 2.17 7.94
CA LYS A 75 -22.47 2.50 8.55
C LYS A 75 -22.59 3.97 8.91
N LYS A 76 -21.48 4.60 9.34
CA LYS A 76 -21.45 6.02 9.72
C LYS A 76 -21.06 6.92 8.55
N PHE A 77 -20.21 6.43 7.66
CA PHE A 77 -19.60 7.15 6.55
C PHE A 77 -19.61 6.27 5.30
N PRO A 78 -20.75 6.19 4.58
CA PRO A 78 -20.86 5.32 3.43
C PRO A 78 -19.86 5.71 2.33
N PRO A 79 -19.39 4.74 1.52
CA PRO A 79 -18.54 5.03 0.38
C PRO A 79 -19.20 6.03 -0.57
N LYS A 80 -18.41 6.95 -1.11
CA LYS A 80 -18.91 7.89 -2.13
C LYS A 80 -19.27 7.11 -3.39
N GLU A 81 -20.45 7.36 -3.93
CA GLU A 81 -20.84 6.84 -5.24
C GLU A 81 -19.83 7.27 -6.31
N GLY A 82 -19.56 6.39 -7.29
CA GLY A 82 -18.62 6.66 -8.37
C GLY A 82 -17.14 6.63 -7.95
N LEU A 83 -16.80 6.23 -6.71
CA LEU A 83 -15.41 6.31 -6.22
C LEU A 83 -14.47 5.38 -6.99
N VAL A 84 -14.91 4.18 -7.30
CA VAL A 84 -14.10 3.18 -8.02
C VAL A 84 -13.84 3.67 -9.45
N GLU A 85 -14.87 4.17 -10.11
CA GLU A 85 -14.84 4.70 -11.47
C GLU A 85 -13.89 5.90 -11.56
N ARG A 86 -13.96 6.83 -10.60
CA ARG A 86 -13.03 7.97 -10.51
C ARG A 86 -11.57 7.53 -10.36
N TRP A 87 -11.31 6.49 -9.56
CA TRP A 87 -9.96 5.94 -9.41
C TRP A 87 -9.47 5.23 -10.68
N GLN A 88 -10.36 4.50 -11.36
CA GLN A 88 -10.03 3.85 -12.64
C GLN A 88 -9.66 4.89 -13.70
N GLU A 89 -10.46 5.95 -13.83
CA GLU A 89 -10.22 7.04 -14.77
C GLU A 89 -8.90 7.78 -14.46
N TYR A 90 -8.65 8.10 -13.18
CA TYR A 90 -7.39 8.69 -12.75
C TYR A 90 -6.18 7.82 -13.12
N ASN A 91 -6.26 6.52 -12.84
CA ASN A 91 -5.17 5.58 -13.15
C ASN A 91 -4.93 5.46 -14.66
N LYS A 92 -5.99 5.49 -15.47
CA LYS A 92 -5.90 5.49 -16.94
C LYS A 92 -5.18 6.74 -17.45
N GLN A 93 -5.60 7.93 -17.01
CA GLN A 93 -4.96 9.18 -17.39
C GLN A 93 -3.47 9.24 -17.00
N MET A 94 -3.11 8.69 -15.84
CA MET A 94 -1.72 8.62 -15.40
C MET A 94 -0.86 7.72 -16.28
N ARG A 95 -1.40 6.58 -16.75
CA ARG A 95 -0.73 5.68 -17.70
C ARG A 95 -0.53 6.35 -19.06
N GLU A 96 -1.53 7.04 -19.58
CA GLU A 96 -1.47 7.76 -20.86
C GLU A 96 -0.44 8.91 -20.82
N LYS A 97 -0.39 9.66 -19.72
CA LYS A 97 0.63 10.72 -19.51
C LYS A 97 2.04 10.17 -19.39
N ALA A 98 2.22 9.01 -18.77
CA ALA A 98 3.53 8.34 -18.72
C ALA A 98 4.00 7.90 -20.13
N GLN A 99 3.09 7.34 -20.94
CA GLN A 99 3.40 6.88 -22.29
C GLN A 99 3.73 8.02 -23.27
N THR A 100 2.95 9.11 -23.25
CA THR A 100 3.20 10.31 -24.08
C THR A 100 4.51 11.02 -23.70
N LYS A 101 4.90 11.00 -22.42
CA LYS A 101 6.20 11.53 -21.98
C LYS A 101 7.36 10.66 -22.49
N THR A 102 7.21 9.34 -22.50
CA THR A 102 8.22 8.44 -23.06
C THR A 102 8.36 8.60 -24.59
N GLN A 103 7.26 8.77 -25.32
CA GLN A 103 7.28 9.00 -26.78
C GLN A 103 7.90 10.35 -27.18
N LYS A 104 7.57 11.46 -26.48
CA LYS A 104 8.21 12.76 -26.73
C LYS A 104 9.72 12.74 -26.47
N THR A 105 10.17 11.99 -25.47
CA THR A 105 11.61 11.87 -25.17
C THR A 105 12.36 11.04 -26.23
N SER A 106 11.69 10.07 -26.88
CA SER A 106 12.27 9.33 -28.00
C SER A 106 12.26 10.10 -29.32
N GLU A 107 11.27 10.96 -29.57
CA GLU A 107 11.19 11.77 -30.80
C GLU A 107 12.20 12.92 -30.80
N SER A 108 12.38 13.63 -29.68
CA SER A 108 13.41 14.68 -29.56
C SER A 108 14.83 14.15 -29.72
N LYS A 109 15.08 12.89 -29.31
CA LYS A 109 16.38 12.23 -29.48
C LYS A 109 16.63 11.77 -30.93
N VAL A 110 15.60 11.62 -31.74
CA VAL A 110 15.72 11.27 -33.18
C VAL A 110 15.87 12.52 -34.06
N GLU A 111 15.33 13.67 -33.64
CA GLU A 111 15.56 14.96 -34.31
C GLU A 111 16.99 15.47 -34.10
N GLU A 112 17.57 15.33 -32.89
CA GLU A 112 18.94 15.74 -32.58
C GLU A 112 20.01 14.99 -33.39
N ILE A 113 19.77 13.71 -33.73
CA ILE A 113 20.68 12.90 -34.55
C ILE A 113 20.64 13.28 -36.04
N LYS A 114 19.53 13.86 -36.52
CA LYS A 114 19.38 14.24 -37.94
C LYS A 114 20.01 15.59 -38.28
N GLU A 115 20.13 16.51 -37.33
CA GLU A 115 20.83 17.79 -37.56
C GLU A 115 22.36 17.61 -37.60
N GLU A 116 22.91 16.60 -36.92
CA GLU A 116 24.37 16.38 -36.85
C GLU A 116 24.96 15.69 -38.11
N THR A 117 24.14 15.18 -39.04
CA THR A 117 24.64 14.44 -40.22
C THR A 117 24.77 15.28 -41.51
N THR A 118 24.47 16.59 -41.49
CA THR A 118 24.44 17.43 -42.71
C THR A 118 25.61 18.40 -42.91
N GLU A 119 26.56 18.51 -41.98
CA GLU A 119 27.72 19.41 -42.12
C GLU A 119 29.06 18.68 -42.15
N GLU A 120 29.27 17.78 -43.11
CA GLU A 120 30.64 17.51 -43.58
C GLU A 120 30.63 17.39 -45.12
N THR A 121 30.91 18.51 -45.79
CA THR A 121 31.39 18.49 -47.18
C THR A 121 32.93 18.53 -47.17
N PRO A 122 33.59 17.79 -48.07
CA PRO A 122 35.01 17.45 -47.97
C PRO A 122 35.91 18.47 -48.69
N GLY A 123 37.15 18.60 -48.21
CA GLY A 123 38.25 19.25 -48.93
C GLY A 123 39.11 20.11 -48.00
N ILE A 124 40.43 20.14 -48.08
CA ILE A 124 41.41 19.63 -49.05
C ILE A 124 42.67 19.29 -48.26
#